data_AF-A0A1S4DMG3-F1
#
_entry.id   AF-A0A1S4DMG3-F1
#
_cell.length_a   1.000
_cell.length_b   1.000
_cell.length_c   1.000
_cell.angle_alpha   90.00
_cell.angle_beta   90.00
_cell.angle_gamma   90.00
#
_symmetry.space_group_name_H-M   'P 1'
#
loop_
_entity.id
_entity.type
_entity.pdbx_description
1 polymer ?
#
loop_
_entity_poly.entity_id
_entity_poly.type
_entity_poly.pdbx_seq_one_letter_code
_entity_poly.pdbx_strand_id
1 'polypeptide(L)'
;MIHMLPSHRNLNDVQTHEIDLAKDAGLFFKGTFDYMNLQAGGQENLGYTKLDHKNYLRTKRQKAMGQGEAGVLLEYFEKKRVEDPSFFFAVQLDASDMITNIFWTDSKLITDYEIFGDVLSFDTTYQTNKEHRPLDSFVGFNNHRKMIIFGGTLMYDEISESFQWLFEIFLRAMSGKTPKTLFTDQHAAMSKAISFAMPVVHHRKCIYEYKDEGEFLNAWNAMLDEYNLHENEWFQGIYALREKLFATYRKQTFSGGMNSTQLSESLNSELKDYLQSDYNLVQFFKHYDRAIEDKRYNELQDTCDASQRLPVLKAKVLILFHAREFESMGILCCHIIRILDVIREVDKILYEYILKRWTKTAKAVNIKEIDGQDIEIKDSKLIIVNRYRIICPIFVRMTAKASETDEGYKLAATCANELSARLKQIMEVTSPSLHLSILLV
;
A
#
# COMPACT_ATOMS: atom_id res chain seq x y z
N MET A 1 2.62 -28.41 -30.94
CA MET A 1 1.76 -28.21 -29.76
C MET A 1 0.83 -29.41 -29.71
N ILE A 2 1.01 -30.31 -28.74
CA ILE A 2 0.18 -31.52 -28.63
C ILE A 2 -1.16 -31.09 -28.01
N HIS A 3 -2.25 -31.25 -28.76
CA HIS A 3 -3.59 -30.97 -28.27
C HIS A 3 -4.10 -32.18 -27.47
N MET A 4 -4.10 -32.08 -26.14
CA MET A 4 -4.83 -33.04 -25.30
C MET A 4 -6.33 -32.77 -25.40
N LEU A 5 -7.11 -33.81 -25.69
CA LEU A 5 -8.58 -33.73 -25.71
C LEU A 5 -9.10 -33.46 -24.29
N PRO A 6 -10.07 -32.54 -24.11
CA PRO A 6 -10.61 -32.20 -22.79
C PRO A 6 -11.07 -33.39 -21.94
N SER A 7 -11.60 -34.44 -22.56
CA SER A 7 -12.08 -35.67 -21.89
C SER A 7 -10.98 -36.56 -21.33
N HIS A 8 -9.73 -36.35 -21.74
CA HIS A 8 -8.56 -37.13 -21.31
C HIS A 8 -7.64 -36.35 -20.36
N ARG A 9 -8.03 -35.13 -19.97
CA ARG A 9 -7.31 -34.30 -19.01
C ARG A 9 -8.00 -34.37 -17.67
N ASN A 10 -7.34 -34.95 -16.68
CA ASN A 10 -7.82 -34.95 -15.31
C ASN A 10 -6.64 -34.99 -14.34
N LEU A 11 -6.77 -34.21 -13.26
CA LEU A 11 -5.87 -34.29 -12.13
C LEU A 11 -6.30 -35.47 -11.25
N ASN A 12 -5.38 -36.39 -10.99
CA ASN A 12 -5.61 -37.49 -10.07
C ASN A 12 -5.29 -37.09 -8.61
N ASP A 13 -5.75 -37.89 -7.65
CA ASP A 13 -5.63 -37.56 -6.23
C ASP A 13 -4.17 -37.35 -5.78
N VAL A 14 -3.24 -38.15 -6.31
CA VAL A 14 -1.80 -38.03 -6.02
C VAL A 14 -1.26 -36.69 -6.52
N GLN A 15 -1.56 -36.33 -7.77
CA GLN A 15 -1.16 -35.06 -8.36
C GLN A 15 -1.76 -33.87 -7.60
N THR A 16 -3.03 -33.97 -7.17
CA THR A 16 -3.64 -32.91 -6.36
C THR A 16 -2.96 -32.75 -4.99
N HIS A 17 -2.57 -33.85 -4.36
CA HIS A 17 -1.84 -33.83 -3.09
C HIS A 17 -0.42 -33.27 -3.23
N GLU A 18 0.28 -33.61 -4.32
CA GLU A 18 1.60 -33.06 -4.61
C GLU A 18 1.54 -31.56 -4.94
N ILE A 19 0.46 -31.10 -5.61
CA ILE A 19 0.22 -29.67 -5.85
C ILE A 19 0.08 -28.94 -4.51
N ASP A 20 -0.63 -29.56 -3.57
CA ASP A 20 -0.84 -29.02 -2.23
C ASP A 20 0.47 -28.98 -1.43
N LEU A 21 1.23 -30.08 -1.39
CA LEU A 21 2.52 -30.15 -0.69
C LEU A 21 3.55 -29.16 -1.24
N ALA A 22 3.61 -29.02 -2.57
CA ALA A 22 4.50 -28.05 -3.20
C ALA A 22 4.12 -26.61 -2.83
N LYS A 23 2.81 -26.33 -2.71
CA LYS A 23 2.31 -25.03 -2.26
C LYS A 23 2.62 -24.79 -0.78
N ASP A 24 2.43 -25.78 0.08
CA ASP A 24 2.78 -25.71 1.51
C ASP A 24 4.29 -25.49 1.71
N ALA A 25 5.10 -26.00 0.79
CA ALA A 25 6.54 -25.76 0.71
C ALA A 25 6.92 -24.40 0.09
N GLY A 26 5.96 -23.56 -0.27
CA GLY A 26 6.19 -22.20 -0.77
C GLY A 26 6.48 -22.09 -2.26
N LEU A 27 6.21 -23.12 -3.06
CA LEU A 27 6.41 -23.05 -4.51
C LEU A 27 5.27 -22.25 -5.18
N PHE A 28 5.65 -21.24 -5.97
CA PHE A 28 4.71 -20.49 -6.81
C PHE A 28 4.04 -21.39 -7.85
N PHE A 29 2.82 -21.07 -8.28
CA PHE A 29 2.07 -21.84 -9.29
C PHE A 29 2.91 -22.25 -10.50
N LYS A 30 3.70 -21.31 -11.04
CA LYS A 30 4.61 -21.59 -12.16
C LYS A 30 5.71 -22.58 -11.77
N GLY A 31 6.32 -22.39 -10.59
CA GLY A 31 7.33 -23.29 -10.04
C GLY A 31 6.79 -24.70 -9.77
N THR A 32 5.59 -24.82 -9.20
CA THR A 32 4.93 -26.10 -8.95
C THR A 32 4.59 -26.82 -10.24
N PHE A 33 4.03 -26.12 -11.23
CA PHE A 33 3.74 -26.73 -12.52
C PHE A 33 5.02 -27.16 -13.23
N ASP A 34 6.05 -26.31 -13.26
CA ASP A 34 7.30 -26.62 -13.95
C ASP A 34 8.04 -27.79 -13.24
N TYR A 35 7.97 -27.89 -11.91
CA TYR A 35 8.46 -29.03 -11.12
C TYR A 35 7.73 -30.33 -11.47
N MET A 36 6.40 -30.30 -11.48
CA MET A 36 5.57 -31.46 -11.84
C MET A 36 5.83 -31.92 -13.27
N ASN A 37 5.98 -30.96 -14.18
CA ASN A 37 6.32 -31.21 -15.58
C ASN A 37 7.68 -31.90 -15.72
N LEU A 38 8.66 -31.51 -14.90
CA LEU A 38 9.97 -32.16 -14.83
C LEU A 38 9.88 -33.58 -14.26
N GLN A 39 9.11 -33.79 -13.18
CA GLN A 39 8.90 -35.10 -12.56
C GLN A 39 8.21 -36.08 -13.52
N ALA A 40 7.23 -35.61 -14.30
CA ALA A 40 6.54 -36.42 -15.30
C ALA A 40 7.42 -36.72 -16.54
N GLY A 41 8.61 -36.11 -16.65
CA GLY A 41 9.49 -36.31 -17.80
C GLY A 41 9.02 -35.59 -19.07
N GLY A 42 8.25 -34.51 -18.94
CA GLY A 42 7.75 -33.72 -20.07
C GLY A 42 6.24 -33.47 -20.03
N GLN A 43 5.79 -32.48 -20.80
CA GLN A 43 4.39 -32.01 -20.79
C GLN A 43 3.43 -33.06 -21.35
N GLU A 44 3.92 -33.89 -22.26
CA GLU A 44 3.21 -35.04 -22.83
C GLU A 44 2.79 -36.09 -21.79
N ASN A 45 3.53 -36.20 -20.68
CA ASN A 45 3.32 -37.25 -19.67
C ASN A 45 2.59 -36.74 -18.42
N LEU A 46 2.39 -35.42 -18.31
CA LEU A 46 1.79 -34.80 -17.14
C LEU A 46 0.29 -35.11 -16.98
N GLY A 47 -0.40 -35.38 -18.09
CA GLY A 47 -1.83 -35.73 -18.09
C GLY A 47 -2.80 -34.58 -17.81
N TYR A 48 -2.29 -33.39 -17.50
CA TYR A 48 -3.07 -32.16 -17.29
C TYR A 48 -2.31 -30.93 -17.79
N THR A 49 -3.02 -29.85 -18.12
CA THR A 49 -2.42 -28.59 -18.61
C THR A 49 -2.25 -27.55 -17.51
N LYS A 50 -1.49 -26.48 -17.78
CA LYS A 50 -1.41 -25.30 -16.88
C LYS A 50 -2.81 -24.78 -16.52
N LEU A 51 -3.75 -24.82 -17.47
CA LEU A 51 -5.13 -24.39 -17.23
C LEU A 51 -5.88 -25.34 -16.28
N ASP A 52 -5.68 -26.65 -16.40
CA ASP A 52 -6.33 -27.64 -15.54
C ASP A 52 -5.81 -27.57 -14.09
N HIS A 53 -4.50 -27.38 -13.91
CA HIS A 53 -3.89 -27.08 -12.60
C HIS A 53 -4.49 -25.80 -11.99
N LYS A 54 -4.59 -24.74 -12.80
CA LYS A 54 -5.22 -23.47 -12.38
C LYS A 54 -6.68 -23.67 -11.99
N ASN A 55 -7.43 -24.47 -12.76
CA ASN A 55 -8.83 -24.78 -12.50
C ASN A 55 -9.02 -25.63 -11.23
N TYR A 56 -8.13 -26.58 -10.95
CA TYR A 56 -8.14 -27.35 -9.69
C TYR A 56 -7.92 -26.45 -8.48
N LEU A 57 -6.88 -25.61 -8.50
CA LEU A 57 -6.65 -24.63 -7.42
C LEU A 57 -7.85 -23.70 -7.26
N ARG A 58 -8.45 -23.27 -8.38
CA ARG A 58 -9.68 -22.46 -8.41
C ARG A 58 -10.90 -23.21 -7.88
N THR A 59 -10.98 -24.53 -8.01
CA THR A 59 -12.11 -25.31 -7.48
C THR A 59 -11.90 -25.61 -6.00
N LYS A 60 -10.66 -25.90 -5.61
CA LYS A 60 -10.29 -26.20 -4.22
C LYS A 60 -10.49 -25.00 -3.32
N ARG A 61 -9.94 -23.83 -3.67
CA ARG A 61 -10.14 -22.66 -2.79
C ARG A 61 -11.66 -22.26 -2.79
N GLN A 62 -12.45 -22.53 -3.87
CA GLN A 62 -13.86 -22.13 -4.02
C GLN A 62 -14.72 -22.90 -3.00
N LYS A 63 -14.24 -24.08 -2.60
CA LYS A 63 -14.84 -24.94 -1.58
C LYS A 63 -14.49 -24.55 -0.13
N ALA A 64 -13.83 -23.41 0.11
CA ALA A 64 -13.29 -23.02 1.42
C ALA A 64 -13.97 -21.75 2.00
N MET A 65 -15.27 -21.82 2.22
CA MET A 65 -15.93 -21.11 3.33
C MET A 65 -16.82 -22.10 4.06
N GLY A 66 -16.61 -22.24 5.35
CA GLY A 66 -17.52 -23.00 6.21
C GLY A 66 -18.92 -22.41 6.16
N GLN A 67 -19.93 -23.26 6.27
CA GLN A 67 -21.33 -22.82 6.35
C GLN A 67 -21.50 -21.78 7.47
N GLY A 68 -21.92 -20.56 7.13
CA GLY A 68 -22.10 -19.44 8.06
C GLY A 68 -20.94 -18.43 8.15
N GLU A 69 -19.75 -18.75 7.63
CA GLU A 69 -18.58 -17.84 7.72
C GLU A 69 -18.75 -16.55 6.89
N ALA A 70 -19.38 -16.66 5.71
CA ALA A 70 -19.71 -15.49 4.90
C ALA A 70 -20.62 -14.51 5.66
N GLY A 71 -21.58 -15.03 6.45
CA GLY A 71 -22.46 -14.23 7.28
C GLY A 71 -21.70 -13.48 8.39
N VAL A 72 -20.82 -14.19 9.10
CA VAL A 72 -19.97 -13.59 10.16
C VAL A 72 -19.07 -12.49 9.60
N LEU A 73 -18.50 -12.70 8.41
CA LEU A 73 -17.63 -11.71 7.78
C LEU A 73 -18.39 -10.46 7.32
N LEU A 74 -19.57 -10.64 6.72
CA LEU A 74 -20.43 -9.51 6.34
C LEU A 74 -20.90 -8.74 7.58
N GLU A 75 -21.26 -9.44 8.67
CA GLU A 75 -21.60 -8.80 9.95
C GLU A 75 -20.43 -7.98 10.51
N TYR A 76 -19.20 -8.51 10.44
CA TYR A 76 -17.99 -7.79 10.82
C TYR A 76 -17.82 -6.49 10.02
N PHE A 77 -17.95 -6.53 8.69
CA PHE A 77 -17.81 -5.34 7.85
C PHE A 77 -18.95 -4.34 8.04
N GLU A 78 -20.18 -4.81 8.24
CA GLU A 78 -21.31 -3.94 8.57
C GLU A 78 -21.10 -3.26 9.92
N LYS A 79 -20.60 -3.98 10.93
CA LYS A 79 -20.20 -3.37 12.20
C LYS A 79 -19.12 -2.31 12.02
N LYS A 80 -18.08 -2.59 11.23
CA LYS A 80 -17.04 -1.59 10.90
C LYS A 80 -17.61 -0.37 10.21
N ARG A 81 -18.62 -0.52 9.33
CA ARG A 81 -19.30 0.59 8.67
C ARG A 81 -20.14 1.44 9.62
N VAL A 82 -20.72 0.83 10.66
CA VAL A 82 -21.42 1.56 11.73
C VAL A 82 -20.43 2.38 12.57
N GLU A 83 -19.27 1.81 12.89
CA GLU A 83 -18.21 2.48 13.66
C GLU A 83 -17.47 3.56 12.86
N ASP A 84 -17.25 3.32 11.57
CA ASP A 84 -16.62 4.21 10.61
C ASP A 84 -17.51 4.33 9.36
N PRO A 85 -18.32 5.40 9.22
CA PRO A 85 -19.19 5.60 8.06
C PRO A 85 -18.45 5.72 6.72
N SER A 86 -17.13 5.97 6.72
CA SER A 86 -16.32 5.98 5.49
C SER A 86 -15.64 4.63 5.23
N PHE A 87 -15.79 3.66 6.13
CA PHE A 87 -15.37 2.29 5.88
C PHE A 87 -16.04 1.77 4.61
N PHE A 88 -15.21 1.28 3.70
CA PHE A 88 -15.64 0.79 2.41
C PHE A 88 -15.17 -0.64 2.25
N PHE A 89 -16.10 -1.51 1.86
CA PHE A 89 -15.79 -2.86 1.45
C PHE A 89 -16.59 -3.22 0.20
N ALA A 90 -16.08 -4.17 -0.56
CA ALA A 90 -16.77 -4.76 -1.69
C ALA A 90 -16.49 -6.25 -1.75
N VAL A 91 -17.49 -7.00 -2.18
CA VAL A 91 -17.44 -8.45 -2.29
C VAL A 91 -17.79 -8.84 -3.72
N GLN A 92 -16.97 -9.71 -4.31
CA GLN A 92 -17.25 -10.35 -5.59
C GLN A 92 -17.78 -11.76 -5.35
N LEU A 93 -18.83 -12.13 -6.09
CA LEU A 93 -19.43 -13.45 -6.06
C LEU A 93 -19.15 -14.19 -7.39
N ASP A 94 -19.10 -15.51 -7.35
CA ASP A 94 -19.11 -16.34 -8.56
C ASP A 94 -20.53 -16.71 -9.02
N ALA A 95 -20.63 -17.53 -10.07
CA ALA A 95 -21.90 -17.97 -10.64
C ALA A 95 -22.75 -18.87 -9.70
N SER A 96 -22.18 -19.32 -8.57
CA SER A 96 -22.87 -20.11 -7.55
C SER A 96 -23.16 -19.27 -6.30
N ASP A 97 -23.08 -17.94 -6.39
CA ASP A 97 -23.25 -16.98 -5.29
C ASP A 97 -22.23 -17.15 -4.15
N MET A 98 -21.06 -17.75 -4.43
CA MET A 98 -20.01 -17.91 -3.44
C MET A 98 -19.03 -16.73 -3.49
N ILE A 99 -18.60 -16.23 -2.32
CA ILE A 99 -17.63 -15.13 -2.24
C ILE A 99 -16.28 -15.57 -2.80
N THR A 100 -15.87 -14.91 -3.87
CA THR A 100 -14.55 -15.04 -4.47
C THR A 100 -13.60 -14.01 -3.85
N ASN A 101 -13.80 -12.73 -4.16
CA ASN A 101 -12.85 -11.68 -3.80
C ASN A 101 -13.47 -10.69 -2.82
N ILE A 102 -12.65 -10.16 -1.92
CA ILE A 102 -13.08 -9.18 -0.92
C ILE A 102 -12.04 -8.09 -0.85
N PHE A 103 -12.47 -6.84 -0.98
CA PHE A 103 -11.64 -5.66 -0.74
C PHE A 103 -12.21 -4.86 0.44
N TRP A 104 -11.35 -4.28 1.27
CA TRP A 104 -11.75 -3.34 2.32
C TRP A 104 -10.73 -2.24 2.57
N THR A 105 -11.23 -1.11 3.05
CA THR A 105 -10.44 0.04 3.50
C THR A 105 -11.24 0.86 4.52
N ASP A 106 -10.54 1.49 5.47
CA ASP A 106 -11.17 2.42 6.42
C ASP A 106 -10.87 3.89 6.08
N SER A 107 -11.54 4.80 6.79
CA SER A 107 -11.43 6.26 6.62
C SER A 107 -9.99 6.78 6.63
N LYS A 108 -9.14 6.22 7.51
CA LYS A 108 -7.77 6.66 7.66
C LYS A 108 -6.90 6.18 6.50
N LEU A 109 -7.06 4.94 6.06
CA LEU A 109 -6.34 4.42 4.88
C LEU A 109 -6.72 5.20 3.60
N ILE A 110 -8.00 5.56 3.44
CA ILE A 110 -8.48 6.42 2.34
C ILE A 110 -7.83 7.81 2.42
N THR A 111 -7.81 8.41 3.61
CA THR A 111 -7.19 9.73 3.83
C THR A 111 -5.68 9.71 3.57
N ASP A 112 -5.00 8.63 3.97
CA ASP A 112 -3.57 8.45 3.75
C ASP A 112 -3.26 8.29 2.26
N TYR A 113 -4.10 7.58 1.49
CA TYR A 113 -4.00 7.50 0.03
C TYR A 113 -4.21 8.88 -0.64
N GLU A 114 -5.09 9.70 -0.08
CA GLU A 114 -5.31 11.05 -0.58
C GLU A 114 -4.06 11.95 -0.46
N ILE A 115 -3.11 11.62 0.41
CA ILE A 115 -1.86 12.38 0.59
C ILE A 115 -0.69 11.69 -0.11
N PHE A 116 -0.60 10.36 -0.03
CA PHE A 116 0.58 9.58 -0.41
C PHE A 116 0.35 8.56 -1.54
N GLY A 117 -0.87 8.51 -2.09
CA GLY A 117 -1.28 7.57 -3.13
C GLY A 117 -0.77 7.87 -4.54
N ASP A 118 0.17 8.81 -4.69
CA ASP A 118 0.83 9.10 -5.97
C ASP A 118 1.77 7.97 -6.42
N VAL A 119 2.25 7.14 -5.50
CA VAL A 119 2.99 5.90 -5.80
C VAL A 119 2.37 4.76 -5.02
N LEU A 120 2.04 3.70 -5.75
CA LEU A 120 1.36 2.53 -5.23
C LEU A 120 2.18 1.28 -5.55
N SER A 121 2.20 0.33 -4.62
CA SER A 121 2.65 -1.03 -4.87
C SER A 121 1.53 -1.98 -4.50
N PHE A 122 1.35 -2.97 -5.34
CA PHE A 122 0.44 -4.08 -5.12
C PHE A 122 1.21 -5.35 -5.47
N ASP A 123 1.68 -6.03 -4.43
CA ASP A 123 2.40 -7.30 -4.55
C ASP A 123 1.60 -8.37 -3.82
N THR A 124 1.52 -9.56 -4.40
CA THR A 124 0.78 -10.67 -3.80
C THR A 124 1.66 -11.33 -2.75
N THR A 125 1.39 -11.05 -1.48
CA THR A 125 2.22 -11.51 -0.36
C THR A 125 1.75 -12.86 0.20
N TYR A 126 2.72 -13.75 0.43
CA TYR A 126 2.60 -15.17 0.83
C TYR A 126 2.06 -15.40 2.26
N GLN A 127 0.96 -14.77 2.67
CA GLN A 127 0.28 -15.20 3.89
C GLN A 127 -1.14 -15.62 3.58
N THR A 128 -1.30 -16.94 3.51
CA THR A 128 -2.58 -17.58 3.36
C THR A 128 -3.15 -17.90 4.73
N ASN A 129 -4.41 -17.51 4.98
CA ASN A 129 -5.15 -17.96 6.16
C ASN A 129 -5.41 -19.49 6.09
N LYS A 130 -6.10 -20.05 7.10
CA LYS A 130 -6.40 -21.50 7.17
C LYS A 130 -7.12 -22.03 5.92
N GLU A 131 -7.90 -21.15 5.31
CA GLU A 131 -8.66 -21.38 4.07
C GLU A 131 -7.85 -21.10 2.78
N HIS A 132 -6.54 -20.95 2.92
CA HIS A 132 -5.56 -20.79 1.85
C HIS A 132 -5.73 -19.51 1.00
N ARG A 133 -6.39 -18.47 1.53
CA ARG A 133 -6.62 -17.19 0.83
C ARG A 133 -5.44 -16.24 1.00
N PRO A 134 -4.75 -15.84 -0.08
CA PRO A 134 -3.69 -14.84 0.00
C PRO A 134 -4.28 -13.49 0.46
N LEU A 135 -3.69 -12.92 1.51
CA LEU A 135 -3.85 -11.52 1.83
C LEU A 135 -2.91 -10.70 0.93
N ASP A 136 -3.51 -9.89 0.06
CA ASP A 136 -2.78 -8.88 -0.69
C ASP A 136 -3.12 -7.50 -0.12
N SER A 137 -2.21 -6.55 -0.31
CA SER A 137 -2.38 -5.20 0.23
C SER A 137 -1.89 -4.16 -0.74
N PHE A 138 -2.67 -3.09 -0.85
CA PHE A 138 -2.24 -1.87 -1.51
C PHE A 138 -1.36 -1.09 -0.56
N VAL A 139 -0.11 -0.83 -0.94
CA VAL A 139 0.87 -0.18 -0.06
C VAL A 139 1.59 0.99 -0.74
N GLY A 140 2.04 1.94 0.06
CA GLY A 140 2.85 3.07 -0.37
C GLY A 140 3.79 3.55 0.73
N PHE A 141 4.30 4.77 0.59
CA PHE A 141 5.15 5.42 1.60
C PHE A 141 4.59 6.75 2.08
N ASN A 142 4.59 6.95 3.39
CA ASN A 142 4.34 8.26 3.99
C ASN A 142 5.56 9.19 3.89
N ASN A 143 5.41 10.40 4.42
CA ASN A 143 6.46 11.44 4.48
C ASN A 143 7.71 11.02 5.28
N HIS A 144 7.60 9.98 6.11
CA HIS A 144 8.70 9.40 6.90
C HIS A 144 9.42 8.25 6.19
N ARG A 145 9.06 7.97 4.92
CA ARG A 145 9.48 6.76 4.16
C ARG A 145 9.13 5.43 4.84
N LYS A 146 8.16 5.44 5.74
CA LYS A 146 7.62 4.20 6.29
C LYS A 146 6.51 3.70 5.40
N MET A 147 6.45 2.38 5.28
CA MET A 147 5.38 1.72 4.56
C MET A 147 4.05 2.06 5.20
N ILE A 148 3.04 2.29 4.38
CA ILE A 148 1.64 2.47 4.79
C ILE A 148 0.76 1.60 3.91
N ILE A 149 -0.32 1.10 4.49
CA ILE A 149 -1.34 0.31 3.79
C ILE A 149 -2.46 1.27 3.38
N PHE A 150 -3.04 1.07 2.21
CA PHE A 150 -4.18 1.82 1.69
C PHE A 150 -5.45 0.97 1.57
N GLY A 151 -5.32 -0.35 1.64
CA GLY A 151 -6.44 -1.27 1.60
C GLY A 151 -5.96 -2.71 1.58
N GLY A 152 -6.77 -3.60 2.13
CA GLY A 152 -6.53 -5.04 2.14
C GLY A 152 -7.45 -5.75 1.15
N THR A 153 -7.01 -6.87 0.61
CA THR A 153 -7.84 -7.74 -0.20
C THR A 153 -7.57 -9.22 0.07
N LEU A 154 -8.63 -10.02 0.01
CA LEU A 154 -8.54 -11.47 -0.03
C LEU A 154 -8.95 -11.91 -1.43
N MET A 155 -7.98 -12.40 -2.21
CA MET A 155 -8.18 -12.78 -3.60
C MET A 155 -8.24 -14.30 -3.76
N TYR A 156 -9.22 -14.75 -4.52
CA TYR A 156 -9.48 -16.15 -4.79
C TYR A 156 -8.57 -16.72 -5.89
N ASP A 157 -8.49 -15.97 -6.98
CA ASP A 157 -7.76 -16.31 -8.18
C ASP A 157 -6.99 -15.10 -8.71
N GLU A 158 -5.93 -15.41 -9.45
CA GLU A 158 -5.04 -14.43 -10.07
C GLU A 158 -5.34 -14.41 -11.58
N ILE A 159 -6.54 -13.95 -11.93
CA ILE A 159 -6.97 -13.76 -13.31
C ILE A 159 -7.17 -12.28 -13.62
N SER A 160 -7.24 -11.94 -14.91
CA SER A 160 -7.21 -10.53 -15.32
C SER A 160 -8.51 -9.84 -14.92
N GLU A 161 -9.60 -10.58 -14.97
CA GLU A 161 -10.96 -10.14 -14.65
C GLU A 161 -11.10 -9.83 -13.15
N SER A 162 -10.54 -10.68 -12.27
CA SER A 162 -10.51 -10.45 -10.82
C SER A 162 -9.63 -9.26 -10.43
N PHE A 163 -8.45 -9.13 -11.05
CA PHE A 163 -7.60 -7.95 -10.83
C PHE A 163 -8.24 -6.67 -11.36
N GLN A 164 -8.94 -6.74 -12.50
CA GLN A 164 -9.65 -5.58 -13.04
C GLN A 164 -10.74 -5.13 -12.07
N TRP A 165 -11.56 -6.07 -11.57
CA TRP A 165 -12.55 -5.79 -10.53
C TRP A 165 -11.89 -5.14 -9.31
N LEU A 166 -10.79 -5.72 -8.81
CA LEU A 166 -10.08 -5.20 -7.65
C LEU A 166 -9.59 -3.76 -7.86
N PHE A 167 -8.95 -3.46 -8.99
CA PHE A 167 -8.43 -2.13 -9.29
C PHE A 167 -9.54 -1.09 -9.48
N GLU A 168 -10.65 -1.45 -10.12
CA GLU A 168 -11.82 -0.57 -10.27
C GLU A 168 -12.47 -0.26 -8.91
N ILE A 169 -12.60 -1.28 -8.06
CA ILE A 169 -13.13 -1.15 -6.70
C ILE A 169 -12.19 -0.30 -5.82
N PHE A 170 -10.89 -0.53 -5.91
CA PHE A 170 -9.88 0.27 -5.21
C PHE A 170 -10.00 1.75 -5.60
N LEU A 171 -10.03 2.07 -6.90
CA LEU A 171 -10.20 3.45 -7.35
C LEU A 171 -11.52 4.05 -6.88
N ARG A 172 -12.62 3.28 -6.92
CA ARG A 172 -13.92 3.75 -6.40
C ARG A 172 -13.84 4.10 -4.92
N ALA A 173 -13.18 3.27 -4.12
CA ALA A 173 -12.96 3.54 -2.70
C ALA A 173 -12.10 4.81 -2.49
N MET A 174 -11.13 5.04 -3.38
CA MET A 174 -10.25 6.20 -3.39
C MET A 174 -10.79 7.40 -4.16
N SER A 175 -12.12 7.51 -4.33
CA SER A 175 -12.80 8.63 -5.01
C SER A 175 -12.29 8.89 -6.44
N GLY A 176 -11.89 7.83 -7.14
CA GLY A 176 -11.40 7.87 -8.52
C GLY A 176 -9.95 8.35 -8.68
N LYS A 177 -9.25 8.66 -7.60
CA LYS A 177 -7.86 9.12 -7.67
C LYS A 177 -6.95 7.98 -8.13
N THR A 178 -6.30 8.17 -9.27
CA THR A 178 -5.33 7.21 -9.82
C THR A 178 -3.92 7.51 -9.32
N PRO A 179 -3.10 6.48 -9.03
CA PRO A 179 -1.69 6.69 -8.73
C PRO A 179 -0.95 7.17 -9.99
N LYS A 180 0.20 7.83 -9.81
CA LYS A 180 1.08 8.18 -10.95
C LYS A 180 1.90 6.97 -11.37
N THR A 181 2.36 6.18 -10.40
CA THR A 181 3.19 5.00 -10.62
C THR A 181 2.65 3.83 -9.82
N LEU A 182 2.54 2.66 -10.46
CA LEU A 182 2.09 1.42 -9.84
C LEU A 182 3.14 0.33 -10.03
N PHE A 183 3.61 -0.25 -8.93
CA PHE A 183 4.48 -1.42 -8.91
C PHE A 183 3.64 -2.68 -8.70
N THR A 184 3.82 -3.68 -9.57
CA THR A 184 3.24 -5.01 -9.37
C THR A 184 4.23 -6.11 -9.70
N ASP A 185 4.01 -7.32 -9.19
CA ASP A 185 4.73 -8.49 -9.65
C ASP A 185 4.53 -8.72 -11.18
N GLN A 186 5.39 -9.53 -11.80
CA GLN A 186 5.42 -9.66 -13.26
C GLN A 186 4.26 -10.48 -13.85
N HIS A 187 3.06 -10.39 -13.25
CA HIS A 187 1.92 -11.18 -13.67
C HIS A 187 1.20 -10.55 -14.89
N ALA A 188 1.10 -11.31 -15.98
CA ALA A 188 0.47 -10.85 -17.22
C ALA A 188 -1.00 -10.43 -17.02
N ALA A 189 -1.69 -11.07 -16.07
CA ALA A 189 -3.08 -10.74 -15.77
C ALA A 189 -3.22 -9.37 -15.10
N MET A 190 -2.29 -9.00 -14.21
CA MET A 190 -2.29 -7.66 -13.60
C MET A 190 -1.98 -6.59 -14.65
N SER A 191 -1.01 -6.82 -15.53
CA SER A 191 -0.69 -5.87 -16.60
C SER A 191 -1.88 -5.62 -17.53
N LYS A 192 -2.62 -6.68 -17.89
CA LYS A 192 -3.87 -6.55 -18.65
C LYS A 192 -4.92 -5.76 -17.85
N ALA A 193 -5.18 -6.14 -16.60
CA ALA A 193 -6.15 -5.46 -15.75
C ALA A 193 -5.86 -3.96 -15.57
N ILE A 194 -4.59 -3.59 -15.34
CA ILE A 194 -4.13 -2.22 -15.19
C ILE A 194 -4.38 -1.41 -16.46
N SER A 195 -4.13 -1.99 -17.63
CA SER A 195 -4.38 -1.31 -18.91
C SER A 195 -5.86 -0.92 -19.12
N PHE A 196 -6.79 -1.64 -18.48
CA PHE A 196 -8.22 -1.33 -18.50
C PHE A 196 -8.63 -0.39 -17.36
N ALA A 197 -8.24 -0.69 -16.12
CA ALA A 197 -8.69 0.04 -14.93
C ALA A 197 -7.94 1.38 -14.73
N MET A 198 -6.68 1.47 -15.14
CA MET A 198 -5.79 2.61 -14.89
C MET A 198 -4.91 2.91 -16.12
N PRO A 199 -5.46 3.24 -17.30
CA PRO A 199 -4.69 3.33 -18.56
C PRO A 199 -3.59 4.40 -18.54
N VAL A 200 -3.70 5.41 -17.66
CA VAL A 200 -2.73 6.51 -17.53
C VAL A 200 -1.60 6.24 -16.53
N VAL A 201 -1.68 5.16 -15.75
CA VAL A 201 -0.66 4.88 -14.72
C VAL A 201 0.64 4.42 -15.37
N HIS A 202 1.77 4.89 -14.82
CA HIS A 202 3.06 4.30 -15.15
C HIS A 202 3.20 2.95 -14.45
N HIS A 203 2.79 1.88 -15.14
CA HIS A 203 2.95 0.52 -14.65
C HIS A 203 4.41 0.09 -14.72
N ARG A 204 4.99 -0.25 -13.57
CA ARG A 204 6.31 -0.85 -13.44
C ARG A 204 6.14 -2.27 -12.94
N LYS A 205 6.59 -3.22 -13.75
CA LYS A 205 6.82 -4.58 -13.27
C LYS A 205 7.88 -4.53 -12.17
N CYS A 206 7.72 -5.34 -11.12
CA CYS A 206 8.76 -5.67 -10.14
C CYS A 206 9.88 -6.36 -10.92
N ILE A 207 10.76 -5.55 -11.49
CA ILE A 207 11.91 -6.00 -12.25
C ILE A 207 13.01 -6.22 -11.23
N TYR A 208 13.37 -7.50 -11.01
CA TYR A 208 14.71 -7.85 -10.57
C TYR A 208 15.68 -7.14 -11.51
N GLU A 209 16.52 -6.28 -10.94
CA GLU A 209 17.38 -5.33 -11.62
C GLU A 209 18.00 -5.89 -12.91
N TYR A 210 17.56 -5.38 -14.07
CA TYR A 210 18.39 -5.40 -15.27
C TYR A 210 19.07 -4.02 -15.42
N LYS A 211 20.36 -4.08 -15.12
CA LYS A 211 21.38 -3.04 -15.12
C LYS A 211 21.65 -2.57 -16.55
N ASP A 212 21.70 -1.27 -16.75
CA ASP A 212 22.56 -0.73 -17.80
C ASP A 212 23.44 0.35 -17.18
N GLU A 213 24.44 -0.11 -16.43
CA GLU A 213 25.47 0.69 -15.78
C GLU A 213 26.28 1.50 -16.80
N GLY A 214 26.30 1.06 -18.07
CA GLY A 214 27.12 1.64 -19.14
C GLY A 214 26.78 3.09 -19.45
N GLU A 215 25.50 3.44 -19.58
CA GLU A 215 25.09 4.82 -19.90
C GLU A 215 25.45 5.81 -18.78
N PHE A 216 25.30 5.41 -17.51
CA PHE A 216 25.68 6.24 -16.37
C PHE A 216 27.20 6.42 -16.30
N LEU A 217 27.97 5.34 -16.47
CA LEU A 217 29.43 5.41 -16.47
C LEU A 217 29.95 6.32 -17.59
N ASN A 218 29.32 6.27 -18.77
CA ASN A 218 29.68 7.14 -19.89
C ASN A 218 29.42 8.63 -19.58
N ALA A 219 28.24 8.95 -19.04
CA ALA A 219 27.91 10.33 -18.66
C ALA A 219 28.77 10.84 -17.48
N TRP A 220 29.07 9.97 -16.51
CA TRP A 220 29.91 10.27 -15.36
C TRP A 220 31.35 10.59 -15.79
N ASN A 221 31.94 9.75 -16.65
CA ASN A 221 33.29 9.95 -17.16
C ASN A 221 33.37 11.22 -18.02
N ALA A 222 32.39 11.47 -18.89
CA ALA A 222 32.36 12.69 -19.71
C ALA A 222 32.34 13.97 -18.86
N MET A 223 31.61 13.98 -17.73
CA MET A 223 31.62 15.09 -16.77
C MET A 223 32.99 15.23 -16.08
N LEU A 224 33.61 14.13 -15.66
CA LEU A 224 34.95 14.18 -15.05
C LEU A 224 36.00 14.72 -16.03
N ASP A 225 35.90 14.35 -17.31
CA ASP A 225 36.76 14.83 -18.39
C ASP A 225 36.56 16.33 -18.67
N GLU A 226 35.30 16.78 -18.79
CA GLU A 226 34.97 18.19 -19.10
C GLU A 226 35.49 19.16 -18.03
N TYR A 227 35.41 18.77 -16.75
CA TYR A 227 35.77 19.63 -15.62
C TYR A 227 37.11 19.25 -14.97
N ASN A 228 37.84 18.28 -15.52
CA ASN A 228 39.14 17.80 -15.04
C ASN A 228 39.12 17.36 -13.55
N LEU A 229 38.13 16.55 -13.18
CA LEU A 229 37.79 16.21 -11.79
C LEU A 229 38.28 14.82 -11.34
N HIS A 230 39.08 14.13 -12.16
CA HIS A 230 39.51 12.74 -11.92
C HIS A 230 40.31 12.55 -10.62
N GLU A 231 41.12 13.53 -10.25
CA GLU A 231 41.94 13.48 -9.02
C GLU A 231 41.21 14.02 -7.79
N ASN A 232 39.94 14.43 -7.93
CA ASN A 232 39.18 14.97 -6.82
C ASN A 232 38.75 13.84 -5.87
N GLU A 233 39.36 13.79 -4.68
CA GLU A 233 39.11 12.78 -3.65
C GLU A 233 37.61 12.65 -3.29
N TRP A 234 36.85 13.74 -3.39
CA TRP A 234 35.42 13.73 -3.13
C TRP A 234 34.64 13.00 -4.24
N PHE A 235 34.92 13.27 -5.52
CA PHE A 235 34.29 12.55 -6.63
C PHE A 235 34.66 11.06 -6.65
N GLN A 236 35.87 10.72 -6.23
CA GLN A 236 36.28 9.33 -6.02
C GLN A 236 35.44 8.66 -4.90
N GLY A 237 35.18 9.37 -3.80
CA GLY A 237 34.26 8.94 -2.75
C GLY A 237 32.80 8.79 -3.20
N ILE A 238 32.33 9.66 -4.10
CA ILE A 238 30.99 9.57 -4.69
C ILE A 238 30.86 8.40 -5.68
N TYR A 239 31.91 8.14 -6.46
CA TYR A 239 31.98 6.98 -7.34
C TYR A 239 31.94 5.65 -6.56
N ALA A 240 32.46 5.62 -5.33
CA ALA A 240 32.29 4.48 -4.44
C ALA A 240 30.82 4.24 -4.01
N LEU A 241 29.96 5.26 -4.12
CA LEU A 241 28.51 5.18 -3.86
C LEU A 241 27.68 5.04 -5.15
N ARG A 242 28.31 4.81 -6.31
CA ARG A 242 27.67 4.85 -7.64
C ARG A 242 26.44 3.96 -7.78
N GLU A 243 26.40 2.78 -7.16
CA GLU A 243 25.23 1.89 -7.24
C GLU A 243 23.96 2.56 -6.70
N LYS A 244 24.08 3.38 -5.64
CA LYS A 244 22.96 4.13 -5.06
C LYS A 244 22.56 5.33 -5.92
N LEU A 245 23.52 5.94 -6.62
CA LEU A 245 23.32 7.09 -7.50
C LEU A 245 22.76 6.69 -8.87
N PHE A 246 23.21 5.55 -9.40
CA PHE A 246 22.69 4.90 -10.59
C PHE A 246 21.18 4.68 -10.50
N ALA A 247 20.71 4.17 -9.35
CA ALA A 247 19.29 3.98 -9.07
C ALA A 247 18.47 5.29 -9.05
N THR A 248 19.09 6.43 -8.69
CA THR A 248 18.43 7.74 -8.70
C THR A 248 18.46 8.43 -10.08
N TYR A 249 19.51 8.22 -10.86
CA TYR A 249 19.72 8.85 -12.17
C TYR A 249 18.74 8.34 -13.24
N ARG A 250 18.26 7.09 -13.12
CA ARG A 250 17.38 6.45 -14.12
C ARG A 250 15.88 6.80 -14.00
N LYS A 251 15.46 7.54 -12.97
CA LYS A 251 14.03 7.74 -12.67
C LYS A 251 13.43 8.88 -13.53
N GLN A 252 13.15 8.59 -14.80
CA GLN A 252 12.19 9.38 -15.61
C GLN A 252 10.75 9.30 -15.04
N THR A 253 10.51 8.36 -14.12
CA THR A 253 9.22 8.14 -13.47
C THR A 253 9.37 8.31 -11.96
N PHE A 254 8.49 9.11 -11.38
CA PHE A 254 8.47 9.35 -9.94
C PHE A 254 8.09 8.06 -9.18
N SER A 255 8.95 7.59 -8.26
CA SER A 255 8.71 6.37 -7.48
C SER A 255 8.60 6.60 -5.97
N GLY A 256 8.69 7.85 -5.50
CA GLY A 256 8.62 8.17 -4.08
C GLY A 256 9.66 7.48 -3.19
N GLY A 257 10.75 6.95 -3.77
CA GLY A 257 11.75 6.15 -3.06
C GLY A 257 11.41 4.65 -2.90
N MET A 258 10.27 4.19 -3.42
CA MET A 258 9.89 2.77 -3.43
C MET A 258 10.80 1.94 -4.33
N ASN A 259 11.29 0.83 -3.77
CA ASN A 259 11.96 -0.29 -4.45
C ASN A 259 11.14 -1.55 -4.17
N SER A 260 10.61 -2.19 -5.21
CA SER A 260 9.53 -3.17 -5.06
C SER A 260 9.91 -4.46 -4.32
N THR A 261 11.17 -4.91 -4.43
CA THR A 261 11.66 -6.14 -3.76
C THR A 261 11.72 -6.01 -2.25
N GLN A 262 12.12 -4.84 -1.73
CA GLN A 262 12.14 -4.57 -0.29
C GLN A 262 10.74 -4.44 0.30
N LEU A 263 9.73 -4.12 -0.52
CA LEU A 263 8.38 -3.83 -0.04
C LEU A 263 7.62 -5.09 0.36
N SER A 264 7.61 -6.15 -0.47
CA SER A 264 6.93 -7.39 -0.08
C SER A 264 7.65 -8.12 1.05
N GLU A 265 8.98 -8.17 1.03
CA GLU A 265 9.77 -8.74 2.13
C GLU A 265 9.55 -7.99 3.45
N SER A 266 9.55 -6.65 3.42
CA SER A 266 9.32 -5.83 4.61
C SER A 266 7.88 -5.94 5.12
N LEU A 267 6.88 -5.91 4.24
CA LEU A 267 5.48 -6.03 4.65
C LEU A 267 5.22 -7.39 5.28
N ASN A 268 5.74 -8.46 4.66
CA ASN A 268 5.67 -9.81 5.21
C ASN A 268 6.34 -9.89 6.56
N SER A 269 7.53 -9.30 6.72
CA SER A 269 8.22 -9.31 8.00
C SER A 269 7.49 -8.51 9.08
N GLU A 270 6.72 -7.49 8.72
CA GLU A 270 5.91 -6.71 9.66
C GLU A 270 4.63 -7.45 10.05
N LEU A 271 3.98 -8.16 9.12
CA LEU A 271 2.71 -8.84 9.37
C LEU A 271 2.84 -10.25 9.94
N LYS A 272 3.99 -10.94 9.76
CA LYS A 272 4.22 -12.32 10.22
C LYS A 272 4.02 -12.53 11.72
N ASP A 273 4.27 -11.51 12.54
CA ASP A 273 4.16 -11.62 13.99
C ASP A 273 2.69 -11.51 14.44
N TYR A 274 1.81 -11.01 13.55
CA TYR A 274 0.39 -10.83 13.81
C TYR A 274 -0.46 -11.92 13.19
N LEU A 275 -0.14 -12.36 11.97
CA LEU A 275 -0.97 -13.24 11.17
C LEU A 275 -0.39 -14.66 11.12
N GLN A 276 -1.21 -15.63 11.50
CA GLN A 276 -0.86 -17.06 11.44
C GLN A 276 -1.74 -17.79 10.42
N SER A 277 -1.17 -18.79 9.78
CA SER A 277 -1.83 -19.54 8.70
C SER A 277 -2.95 -20.44 9.19
N ASP A 278 -3.10 -20.71 10.48
CA ASP A 278 -4.15 -21.53 11.06
C ASP A 278 -5.35 -20.71 11.59
N TYR A 279 -5.32 -19.39 11.47
CA TYR A 279 -6.41 -18.52 11.88
C TYR A 279 -7.65 -18.69 10.99
N ASN A 280 -8.81 -18.79 11.64
CA ASN A 280 -10.10 -18.59 10.98
C ASN A 280 -10.30 -17.11 10.62
N LEU A 281 -11.33 -16.78 9.81
CA LEU A 281 -11.56 -15.42 9.35
C LEU A 281 -11.71 -14.40 10.49
N VAL A 282 -12.41 -14.76 11.57
CA VAL A 282 -12.61 -13.85 12.72
C VAL A 282 -11.29 -13.56 13.44
N GLN A 283 -10.49 -14.59 13.68
CA GLN A 283 -9.16 -14.45 14.28
C GLN A 283 -8.24 -13.62 13.36
N PHE A 284 -8.27 -13.90 12.06
CA PHE A 284 -7.53 -13.16 11.05
C PHE A 284 -7.84 -11.66 11.12
N PHE A 285 -9.11 -11.26 11.05
CA PHE A 285 -9.49 -9.84 11.06
C PHE A 285 -9.17 -9.16 12.39
N LYS A 286 -9.34 -9.87 13.53
CA LYS A 286 -8.94 -9.36 14.84
C LYS A 286 -7.44 -9.05 14.92
N HIS A 287 -6.61 -9.93 14.37
CA HIS A 287 -5.16 -9.78 14.39
C HIS A 287 -4.68 -8.77 13.33
N TYR A 288 -5.32 -8.74 12.16
CA TYR A 288 -5.10 -7.71 11.15
C TYR A 288 -5.39 -6.32 11.70
N ASP A 289 -6.53 -6.12 12.37
CA ASP A 289 -6.88 -4.84 13.00
C ASP A 289 -5.80 -4.38 13.98
N ARG A 290 -5.30 -5.30 14.83
CA ARG A 290 -4.21 -5.01 15.75
C ARG A 290 -2.93 -4.58 15.03
N ALA A 291 -2.56 -5.27 13.95
CA ALA A 291 -1.38 -4.92 13.16
C ALA A 291 -1.50 -3.51 12.57
N ILE A 292 -2.69 -3.16 12.06
CA ILE A 292 -2.98 -1.83 11.54
C ILE A 292 -2.93 -0.77 12.66
N GLU A 293 -3.50 -1.05 13.83
CA GLU A 293 -3.47 -0.15 14.99
C GLU A 293 -2.05 0.14 15.48
N ASP A 294 -1.20 -0.88 15.63
CA ASP A 294 0.20 -0.72 16.02
C ASP A 294 0.98 0.11 15.00
N LYS A 295 0.74 -0.13 13.70
CA LYS A 295 1.35 0.65 12.62
C LYS A 295 0.96 2.12 12.68
N ARG A 296 -0.31 2.40 12.99
CA ARG A 296 -0.83 3.77 13.18
C ARG A 296 -0.23 4.45 14.40
N TYR A 297 -0.08 3.72 15.50
CA TYR A 297 0.54 4.23 16.71
C TYR A 297 2.01 4.60 16.46
N ASN A 298 2.76 3.74 15.76
CA ASN A 298 4.15 4.01 15.40
C ASN A 298 4.27 5.24 14.47
N GLU A 299 3.40 5.38 13.47
CA GLU A 299 3.35 6.57 12.60
C GLU A 299 3.04 7.85 13.39
N LEU A 300 2.12 7.76 14.35
CA LEU A 300 1.76 8.87 15.22
C LEU A 300 2.97 9.31 16.08
N GLN A 301 3.72 8.36 16.61
CA GLN A 301 4.94 8.63 17.37
C GLN A 301 5.98 9.34 16.49
N ASP A 302 6.22 8.87 15.26
CA ASP A 302 7.13 9.53 14.32
C ASP A 302 6.71 10.96 14.03
N THR A 303 5.39 11.19 13.83
CA THR A 303 4.85 12.52 13.59
C THR A 303 5.07 13.44 14.79
N CYS A 304 4.88 12.92 16.01
CA CYS A 304 5.12 13.64 17.25
C CYS A 304 6.60 14.03 17.40
N ASP A 305 7.50 13.06 17.27
CA ASP A 305 8.95 13.25 17.33
C ASP A 305 9.43 14.27 16.28
N ALA A 306 8.93 14.17 15.04
CA ALA A 306 9.23 15.10 13.96
C ALA A 306 8.76 16.53 14.24
N SER A 307 7.64 16.68 14.95
CA SER A 307 7.07 17.99 15.32
C SER A 307 7.82 18.67 16.46
N GLN A 308 8.38 17.87 17.39
CA GLN A 308 9.07 18.36 18.57
C GLN A 308 10.57 18.61 18.33
N ARG A 309 11.16 18.00 17.29
CA ARG A 309 12.61 18.06 17.05
C ARG A 309 12.94 18.65 15.68
N LEU A 310 13.82 19.65 15.68
CA LEU A 310 14.50 20.08 14.47
C LEU A 310 15.69 19.14 14.21
N PRO A 311 15.86 18.62 12.97
CA PRO A 311 17.03 17.81 12.64
C PRO A 311 18.31 18.57 12.97
N VAL A 312 19.24 17.88 13.65
CA VAL A 312 20.59 18.41 13.90
C VAL A 312 21.33 18.43 12.57
N LEU A 313 21.79 19.61 12.18
CA LEU A 313 22.53 19.79 10.94
C LEU A 313 23.92 19.15 11.08
N LYS A 314 24.22 18.16 10.23
CA LYS A 314 25.56 17.54 10.18
C LYS A 314 26.64 18.49 9.61
N ALA A 315 26.23 19.58 8.95
CA ALA A 315 27.10 20.63 8.45
C ALA A 315 26.35 21.98 8.38
N LYS A 316 27.05 23.10 8.53
CA LYS A 316 26.50 24.46 8.40
C LYS A 316 26.45 24.89 6.92
N VAL A 317 25.55 24.28 6.16
CA VAL A 317 25.30 24.63 4.75
C VAL A 317 23.90 25.24 4.63
N LEU A 318 23.75 26.37 3.91
CA LEU A 318 22.49 27.12 3.80
C LEU A 318 21.34 26.25 3.25
N ILE A 319 21.61 25.46 2.23
CA ILE A 319 20.63 24.54 1.66
C ILE A 319 20.21 23.42 2.64
N LEU A 320 21.05 23.07 3.62
CA LEU A 320 20.66 22.14 4.69
C LEU A 320 19.70 22.78 5.71
N PHE A 321 19.63 24.11 5.82
CA PHE A 321 18.58 24.77 6.61
C PHE A 321 17.21 24.59 5.97
N HIS A 322 17.11 24.72 4.64
CA HIS A 322 15.88 24.41 3.89
C HIS A 322 15.53 22.91 3.94
N ALA A 323 16.54 22.04 3.97
CA ALA A 323 16.35 20.60 4.17
C ALA A 323 15.70 20.22 5.52
N ARG A 324 15.65 21.12 6.52
CA ARG A 324 15.06 20.84 7.85
C ARG A 324 13.55 20.68 7.83
N GLU A 325 12.89 21.10 6.75
CA GLU A 325 11.45 20.88 6.56
C GLU A 325 11.09 19.45 6.14
N PHE A 326 12.09 18.61 5.86
CA PHE A 326 11.94 17.20 5.50
C PHE A 326 12.51 16.32 6.62
N GLU A 327 11.88 15.17 6.89
CA GLU A 327 12.39 14.25 7.91
C GLU A 327 13.32 13.15 7.33
N SER A 328 14.46 13.04 8.01
CA SER A 328 15.39 11.92 8.23
C SER A 328 15.95 11.10 7.06
N MET A 329 15.25 10.83 5.97
CA MET A 329 15.85 10.32 4.73
C MET A 329 14.91 10.63 3.59
N GLY A 330 15.28 11.56 2.70
CA GLY A 330 14.66 11.59 1.38
C GLY A 330 14.65 12.84 0.55
N ILE A 331 15.42 13.84 0.94
CA ILE A 331 15.95 14.78 -0.02
C ILE A 331 17.14 14.10 -0.71
N LEU A 332 17.44 14.53 -1.94
CA LEU A 332 18.76 14.42 -2.57
C LEU A 332 19.82 14.25 -1.49
N CYS A 333 20.61 13.17 -1.55
CA CYS A 333 21.56 12.87 -0.48
C CYS A 333 22.40 14.12 -0.19
N CYS A 334 22.89 14.30 1.05
CA CYS A 334 23.66 15.49 1.45
C CYS A 334 24.80 15.84 0.46
N HIS A 335 25.23 14.87 -0.33
CA HIS A 335 26.16 15.00 -1.44
C HIS A 335 25.62 15.76 -2.66
N ILE A 336 24.40 15.46 -3.15
CA ILE A 336 23.79 16.21 -4.26
C ILE A 336 23.45 17.65 -3.82
N ILE A 337 23.05 17.81 -2.57
CA ILE A 337 22.85 19.13 -1.97
C ILE A 337 24.14 19.95 -1.98
N ARG A 338 25.29 19.31 -1.70
CA ARG A 338 26.63 19.92 -1.81
C ARG A 338 27.04 20.21 -3.26
N ILE A 339 26.66 19.37 -4.23
CA ILE A 339 26.88 19.64 -5.66
C ILE A 339 26.11 20.88 -6.09
N LEU A 340 24.83 21.00 -5.69
CA LEU A 340 24.00 22.15 -6.03
C LEU A 340 24.53 23.45 -5.39
N ASP A 341 25.04 23.37 -4.17
CA ASP A 341 25.68 24.46 -3.43
C ASP A 341 27.04 24.87 -4.05
N VAL A 342 27.91 23.91 -4.39
CA VAL A 342 29.28 24.16 -4.87
C VAL A 342 29.38 24.45 -6.36
N ILE A 343 28.59 23.79 -7.22
CA ILE A 343 28.71 23.91 -8.69
C ILE A 343 27.76 24.97 -9.26
N ARG A 344 26.62 25.23 -8.60
CA ARG A 344 25.57 26.10 -9.15
C ARG A 344 25.15 27.26 -8.25
N GLU A 345 25.87 27.49 -7.15
CA GLU A 345 25.55 28.54 -6.16
C GLU A 345 24.08 28.51 -5.70
N VAL A 346 23.48 27.31 -5.64
CA VAL A 346 22.09 27.17 -5.20
C VAL A 346 22.04 27.21 -3.69
N ASP A 347 21.89 28.41 -3.14
CA ASP A 347 21.76 28.67 -1.71
C ASP A 347 20.36 28.32 -1.16
N LYS A 348 19.36 28.20 -2.06
CA LYS A 348 17.95 27.97 -1.74
C LYS A 348 17.29 26.99 -2.71
N ILE A 349 16.59 26.00 -2.16
CA ILE A 349 15.63 25.19 -2.94
C ILE A 349 14.36 26.02 -3.09
N LEU A 350 13.95 26.32 -4.33
CA LEU A 350 12.69 26.98 -4.59
C LEU A 350 11.53 26.12 -4.10
N TYR A 351 10.53 26.76 -3.48
CA TYR A 351 9.40 26.08 -2.85
C TYR A 351 8.62 25.19 -3.83
N GLU A 352 8.62 25.54 -5.12
CA GLU A 352 8.00 24.79 -6.21
C GLU A 352 8.58 23.37 -6.39
N TYR A 353 9.82 23.14 -5.97
CA TYR A 353 10.46 21.82 -5.98
C TYR A 353 10.24 21.04 -4.68
N ILE A 354 9.60 21.64 -3.68
CA ILE A 354 9.27 21.02 -2.40
C ILE A 354 7.86 20.42 -2.51
N LEU A 355 7.79 19.10 -2.71
CA LEU A 355 6.50 18.42 -2.72
C LEU A 355 5.91 18.36 -1.30
N LYS A 356 4.69 18.88 -1.12
CA LYS A 356 3.94 18.87 0.16
C LYS A 356 3.97 17.50 0.85
N ARG A 357 3.89 16.41 0.08
CA ARG A 357 3.89 15.02 0.61
C ARG A 357 5.14 14.64 1.41
N TRP A 358 6.26 15.35 1.28
CA TRP A 358 7.51 15.06 2.01
C TRP A 358 7.75 15.99 3.20
N THR A 359 6.84 16.94 3.42
CA THR A 359 6.97 17.93 4.49
C THR A 359 6.46 17.36 5.81
N LYS A 360 6.92 17.92 6.94
CA LYS A 360 6.36 17.64 8.28
C LYS A 360 4.87 17.98 8.39
N THR A 361 4.39 18.84 7.50
CA THR A 361 2.99 19.28 7.40
C THR A 361 2.24 18.53 6.29
N ALA A 362 2.75 17.39 5.79
CA ALA A 362 2.10 16.60 4.75
C ALA A 362 0.63 16.27 5.09
N LYS A 363 0.37 15.92 6.37
CA LYS A 363 -0.97 15.70 6.91
C LYS A 363 -1.63 16.95 7.52
N ALA A 364 -0.91 18.07 7.63
CA ALA A 364 -1.46 19.29 8.19
C ALA A 364 -2.17 20.11 7.11
N VAL A 365 -3.42 20.49 7.37
CA VAL A 365 -4.16 21.45 6.55
C VAL A 365 -3.86 22.87 7.06
N ASN A 366 -3.54 23.79 6.15
CA ASN A 366 -3.31 25.19 6.50
C ASN A 366 -4.66 25.84 6.87
N ILE A 367 -4.79 26.35 8.09
CA ILE A 367 -6.06 26.92 8.60
C ILE A 367 -6.53 28.10 7.72
N LYS A 368 -5.63 28.79 7.01
CA LYS A 368 -5.96 29.89 6.09
C LYS A 368 -6.54 29.44 4.73
N GLU A 369 -6.38 28.19 4.33
CA GLU A 369 -7.02 27.65 3.11
C GLU A 369 -8.50 27.30 3.33
N ILE A 370 -8.96 27.30 4.59
CA ILE A 370 -10.32 26.90 4.99
C ILE A 370 -11.36 27.99 4.65
N ASP A 371 -10.95 29.25 4.54
CA ASP A 371 -11.85 30.40 4.39
C ASP A 371 -12.11 30.85 2.93
N GLY A 372 -11.64 30.11 1.91
CA GLY A 372 -11.61 30.67 0.55
C GLY A 372 -11.79 29.75 -0.65
N GLN A 373 -12.00 28.44 -0.46
CA GLN A 373 -12.37 27.56 -1.57
C GLN A 373 -13.54 26.67 -1.19
N ASP A 374 -14.74 27.19 -1.43
CA ASP A 374 -15.93 26.37 -1.67
C ASP A 374 -15.70 25.56 -2.96
N ILE A 375 -14.88 24.50 -2.86
CA ILE A 375 -14.95 23.44 -3.85
C ILE A 375 -16.29 22.77 -3.59
N GLU A 376 -17.21 22.91 -4.54
CA GLU A 376 -18.51 22.25 -4.55
C GLU A 376 -18.29 20.73 -4.68
N ILE A 377 -17.83 20.09 -3.60
CA ILE A 377 -17.61 18.64 -3.53
C ILE A 377 -18.99 17.99 -3.46
N LYS A 378 -19.50 17.53 -4.61
CA LYS A 378 -20.82 16.88 -4.70
C LYS A 378 -20.83 15.46 -4.13
N ASP A 379 -19.66 14.83 -3.97
CA ASP A 379 -19.54 13.48 -3.42
C ASP A 379 -19.55 13.51 -1.89
N SER A 380 -20.65 13.03 -1.31
CA SER A 380 -20.86 12.91 0.14
C SER A 380 -19.72 12.17 0.87
N LYS A 381 -19.09 11.16 0.26
CA LYS A 381 -17.98 10.42 0.89
C LYS A 381 -16.72 11.27 0.94
N LEU A 382 -16.43 11.97 -0.15
CA LEU A 382 -15.27 12.86 -0.23
C LEU A 382 -15.39 14.04 0.75
N ILE A 383 -16.60 14.53 1.01
CA ILE A 383 -16.85 15.53 2.07
C ILE A 383 -16.43 14.99 3.44
N ILE A 384 -16.85 13.76 3.80
CA ILE A 384 -16.54 13.16 5.11
C ILE A 384 -15.04 12.93 5.25
N VAL A 385 -14.40 12.32 4.23
CA VAL A 385 -12.96 12.10 4.19
C VAL A 385 -12.19 13.41 4.32
N ASN A 386 -12.63 14.47 3.63
CA ASN A 386 -12.00 15.78 3.73
C ASN A 386 -12.15 16.40 5.12
N ARG A 387 -13.34 16.32 5.74
CA ARG A 387 -13.56 16.78 7.13
C ARG A 387 -12.67 16.02 8.11
N TYR A 388 -12.55 14.70 7.95
CA TYR A 388 -11.66 13.86 8.75
C TYR A 388 -10.19 14.29 8.60
N ARG A 389 -9.73 14.49 7.35
CA ARG A 389 -8.39 14.99 7.02
C ARG A 389 -8.06 16.33 7.69
N ILE A 390 -9.05 17.20 7.85
CA ILE A 390 -8.89 18.52 8.49
C ILE A 390 -8.83 18.39 10.03
N ILE A 391 -9.76 17.63 10.62
CA ILE A 391 -9.96 17.61 12.07
C ILE A 391 -8.95 16.70 12.79
N CYS A 392 -8.62 15.54 12.23
CA CYS A 392 -7.78 14.53 12.89
C CYS A 392 -6.40 15.08 13.33
N PRO A 393 -5.63 15.80 12.48
CA PRO A 393 -4.33 16.35 12.88
C PRO A 393 -4.41 17.39 14.01
N ILE A 394 -5.54 18.09 14.14
CA ILE A 394 -5.76 19.06 15.22
C ILE A 394 -5.84 18.31 16.56
N PHE A 395 -6.70 17.29 16.62
CA PHE A 395 -6.84 16.46 17.82
C PHE A 395 -5.56 15.74 18.17
N VAL A 396 -4.83 15.20 17.20
CA VAL A 396 -3.52 14.56 17.41
C VAL A 396 -2.52 15.50 18.09
N ARG A 397 -2.40 16.76 17.62
CA ARG A 397 -1.50 17.73 18.25
C ARG A 397 -1.96 18.10 19.66
N MET A 398 -3.27 18.23 19.86
CA MET A 398 -3.85 18.51 21.17
C MET A 398 -3.60 17.38 22.16
N THR A 399 -3.80 16.12 21.75
CA THR A 399 -3.57 14.94 22.61
C THR A 399 -2.10 14.75 22.92
N ALA A 400 -1.20 14.93 21.95
CA ALA A 400 0.24 14.88 22.19
C ALA A 400 0.65 15.86 23.29
N LYS A 401 0.24 17.13 23.17
CA LYS A 401 0.54 18.15 24.19
C LYS A 401 -0.13 17.88 25.53
N ALA A 402 -1.38 17.40 25.52
CA ALA A 402 -2.12 17.08 26.74
C ALA A 402 -1.50 15.92 27.51
N SER A 403 -0.91 14.93 26.82
CA SER A 403 -0.33 13.74 27.43
C SER A 403 0.97 13.99 28.22
N GLU A 404 1.56 15.18 28.10
CA GLU A 404 2.79 15.55 28.81
C GLU A 404 2.58 15.76 30.32
N THR A 405 1.35 16.01 30.77
CA THR A 405 1.01 16.21 32.19
C THR A 405 -0.30 15.53 32.58
N ASP A 406 -0.44 15.17 33.86
CA ASP A 406 -1.67 14.56 34.39
C ASP A 406 -2.87 15.52 34.29
N GLU A 407 -2.64 16.82 34.55
CA GLU A 407 -3.66 17.86 34.42
C GLU A 407 -4.09 18.06 32.95
N GLY A 408 -3.13 18.04 32.03
CA GLY A 408 -3.37 18.14 30.60
C GLY A 408 -4.23 16.97 30.10
N TYR A 409 -3.87 15.74 30.49
CA TYR A 409 -4.63 14.53 30.18
C TYR A 409 -6.06 14.60 30.70
N LYS A 410 -6.26 14.95 31.98
CA LYS A 410 -7.60 15.06 32.60
C LYS A 410 -8.48 16.09 31.90
N LEU A 411 -7.92 17.25 31.56
CA LEU A 411 -8.64 18.29 30.83
C LEU A 411 -9.06 17.80 29.44
N ALA A 412 -8.10 17.26 28.67
CA ALA A 412 -8.37 16.78 27.31
C ALA A 412 -9.40 15.63 27.31
N ALA A 413 -9.30 14.69 28.24
CA ALA A 413 -10.28 13.60 28.38
C ALA A 413 -11.69 14.13 28.70
N THR A 414 -11.80 15.12 29.58
CA THR A 414 -13.08 15.74 29.92
C THR A 414 -13.71 16.43 28.71
N CYS A 415 -12.94 17.26 28.00
CA CYS A 415 -13.42 17.94 26.79
C CYS A 415 -13.79 16.96 25.68
N ALA A 416 -13.02 15.87 25.50
CA ALA A 416 -13.31 14.84 24.50
C ALA A 416 -14.63 14.11 24.79
N ASN A 417 -14.89 13.78 26.06
CA ASN A 417 -16.16 13.15 26.47
C ASN A 417 -17.36 14.09 26.25
N GLU A 418 -17.22 15.37 26.59
CA GLU A 418 -18.28 16.36 26.36
C GLU A 418 -18.57 16.55 24.87
N LEU A 419 -17.51 16.66 24.05
CA LEU A 419 -17.65 16.76 22.60
C LEU A 419 -18.33 15.52 22.01
N SER A 420 -17.92 14.32 22.45
CA SER A 420 -18.53 13.05 22.02
C SER A 420 -20.03 13.00 22.33
N ALA A 421 -20.44 13.43 23.53
CA ALA A 421 -21.85 13.51 23.91
C ALA A 421 -22.64 14.48 23.03
N ARG A 422 -22.10 15.67 22.75
CA ARG A 422 -22.73 16.65 21.86
C ARG A 422 -22.83 16.15 20.41
N LEU A 423 -21.80 15.46 19.91
CA LEU A 423 -21.81 14.89 18.56
C LEU A 423 -22.89 13.81 18.41
N LYS A 424 -23.08 12.94 19.42
CA LYS A 424 -24.16 11.95 19.41
C LYS A 424 -25.54 12.62 19.29
N GLN A 425 -25.79 13.69 20.06
CA GLN A 425 -27.03 14.46 19.98
C GLN A 425 -27.25 15.05 18.58
N ILE A 426 -26.21 15.59 17.96
CA ILE A 426 -26.30 16.14 16.59
C ILE A 426 -26.66 15.04 15.58
N MET A 427 -26.04 13.86 15.70
CA MET A 427 -26.31 12.72 14.82
C MET A 427 -27.74 12.17 14.98
N GLU A 428 -28.25 12.12 16.21
CA GLU A 428 -29.64 11.73 16.50
C GLU A 428 -30.66 12.71 15.91
N VAL A 429 -30.35 14.01 15.91
CA VAL A 429 -31.22 15.06 15.34
C VAL A 429 -31.17 15.07 13.80
N THR A 430 -30.05 14.69 13.19
CA THR A 430 -29.86 14.72 11.72
C THR A 430 -30.15 13.40 10.99
N SER A 431 -30.36 12.29 11.71
CA SER A 431 -30.77 11.00 11.13
C SER A 431 -31.97 10.36 11.85
N PRO A 432 -33.22 10.83 11.65
CA PRO A 432 -34.38 10.33 12.40
C PRO A 432 -34.91 8.94 11.99
N SER A 433 -34.25 8.15 11.13
CA SER A 433 -34.81 6.83 10.74
C SER A 433 -33.78 5.82 10.23
N LEU A 434 -33.43 4.86 11.09
CA LEU A 434 -33.11 3.49 10.67
C LEU A 434 -33.51 2.45 11.75
N HIS A 435 -34.29 2.84 12.76
CA HIS A 435 -34.70 1.96 13.86
C HIS A 435 -36.14 1.44 13.78
N LEU A 436 -36.82 1.53 12.63
CA LEU A 436 -38.24 1.21 12.52
C LEU A 436 -38.64 0.24 11.40
N SER A 437 -37.74 -0.59 10.89
CA SER A 437 -38.11 -1.62 9.88
C SER A 437 -37.60 -3.03 10.17
N ILE A 438 -37.61 -3.46 11.45
CA ILE A 438 -37.47 -4.89 11.84
C ILE A 438 -38.76 -5.46 12.47
N LEU A 439 -39.91 -4.80 12.31
CA LEU A 439 -41.20 -5.40 12.67
C LEU A 439 -42.19 -5.27 11.51
N LEU A 440 -42.60 -6.45 10.98
CA LEU A 440 -43.55 -6.72 9.89
C LEU A 440 -42.89 -6.55 8.50
N VAL A 441 -42.66 -7.57 7.67
CA VAL A 441 -43.41 -8.81 7.35
C VAL A 441 -42.43 -9.96 7.10
#